data_AF-A0A0H3ZTB7-F1
#
_entry.id   AF-A0A0H3ZTB7-F1
#
_cell.length_a   1.000
_cell.length_b   1.000
_cell.length_c   1.000
_cell.angle_alpha   90.00
_cell.angle_beta   90.00
_cell.angle_gamma   90.00
#
_symmetry.space_group_name_H-M   'P 1'
#
loop_
_entity.id
_entity.type
_entity.pdbx_description
1 polymer ?
#
loop_
_entity_poly.entity_id
_entity_poly.type
_entity_poly.pdbx_seq_one_letter_code
_entity_poly.pdbx_strand_id
1 'polypeptide(L)'
;MPKDLTDAQGRVFAKAGTRVNPFDTRTWPTGAKLPQFEYSNVLVFFDARDAKQVEFVANLEHAKPLRYILTGGSPNQAAKRFNTRMYFDQQGTLSDRLHIQAVPSLVEQSGHAWRVQEFDVQHIVVGESP
;
A
#
# COMPACT_ATOMS: atom_id res chain seq x y z
N MET A 1 -9.41 -11.62 25.19
CA MET A 1 -9.76 -12.85 24.44
C MET A 1 -10.49 -12.44 23.17
N PRO A 2 -10.13 -12.97 22.00
CA PRO A 2 -10.91 -12.76 20.78
C PRO A 2 -12.35 -13.27 20.98
N LYS A 3 -13.33 -12.58 20.40
CA LYS A 3 -14.76 -12.93 20.52
C LYS A 3 -15.30 -13.36 19.15
N ASP A 4 -16.31 -14.22 19.17
CA ASP A 4 -17.09 -14.55 17.97
C ASP A 4 -17.69 -13.26 17.38
N LEU A 5 -17.70 -13.14 16.05
CA LEU A 5 -18.38 -12.05 15.34
C LEU A 5 -19.80 -12.49 15.00
N THR A 6 -20.77 -11.67 15.39
CA THR A 6 -22.21 -11.92 15.18
C THR A 6 -22.84 -10.86 14.28
N ASP A 7 -23.84 -11.27 13.50
CA ASP A 7 -24.72 -10.34 12.80
C ASP A 7 -25.66 -9.60 13.77
N ALA A 8 -26.50 -8.72 13.23
CA ALA A 8 -27.48 -7.96 14.01
C ALA A 8 -28.57 -8.85 14.66
N GLN A 9 -28.69 -10.12 14.27
CA GLN A 9 -29.60 -11.11 14.83
C GLN A 9 -28.91 -12.06 15.82
N GLY A 10 -27.63 -11.81 16.14
CA GLY A 10 -26.86 -12.63 17.07
C GLY A 10 -26.32 -13.93 16.47
N ARG A 11 -26.43 -14.14 15.16
CA ARG A 11 -25.88 -15.34 14.51
C ARG A 11 -24.39 -15.16 14.31
N VAL A 12 -23.62 -16.14 14.77
CA VAL A 12 -22.16 -16.13 14.59
C VAL A 12 -21.82 -16.38 13.12
N PHE A 13 -21.21 -15.41 12.46
CA PHE A 13 -20.73 -15.56 11.08
C PHE A 13 -19.22 -15.78 11.00
N ALA A 14 -18.45 -15.41 12.03
CA ALA A 14 -17.03 -15.76 12.13
C ALA A 14 -16.66 -16.12 13.58
N LYS A 15 -15.90 -17.20 13.77
CA LYS A 15 -15.46 -17.65 15.08
C LYS A 15 -14.29 -16.81 15.59
N ALA A 16 -14.16 -16.73 16.91
CA ALA A 16 -13.00 -16.13 17.55
C ALA A 16 -11.70 -16.74 16.99
N GLY A 17 -10.79 -15.89 16.51
CA GLY A 17 -9.53 -16.35 15.92
C GLY A 17 -9.59 -16.73 14.44
N THR A 18 -10.75 -16.60 13.77
CA THR A 18 -10.82 -16.72 12.31
C THR A 18 -9.84 -15.74 11.66
N ARG A 19 -8.90 -16.27 10.87
CA ARG A 19 -7.97 -15.49 10.06
C ARG A 19 -8.53 -15.34 8.66
N VAL A 20 -8.84 -14.11 8.28
CA VAL A 20 -9.30 -13.78 6.93
C VAL A 20 -8.16 -13.15 6.16
N ASN A 21 -7.86 -13.71 4.98
CA ASN A 21 -7.03 -13.07 3.99
C ASN A 21 -7.94 -12.45 2.91
N PRO A 22 -7.92 -11.11 2.73
CA PRO A 22 -8.76 -10.45 1.73
C PRO A 22 -8.45 -10.88 0.29
N PHE A 23 -7.26 -11.42 0.03
CA PHE A 23 -6.86 -11.92 -1.30
C PHE A 23 -7.19 -13.39 -1.54
N ASP A 24 -7.57 -14.14 -0.50
CA ASP A 24 -7.95 -15.54 -0.63
C ASP A 24 -9.37 -15.74 -0.11
N THR A 25 -10.35 -15.73 -1.02
CA THR A 25 -11.77 -15.87 -0.68
C THR A 25 -12.10 -17.20 -0.01
N ARG A 26 -11.23 -18.23 -0.12
CA ARG A 26 -11.40 -19.51 0.58
C ARG A 26 -11.22 -19.39 2.10
N THR A 27 -10.59 -18.30 2.56
CA THR A 27 -10.41 -18.01 4.00
C THR A 27 -11.60 -17.26 4.60
N TRP A 28 -12.62 -16.92 3.81
CA TRP A 28 -13.70 -16.06 4.26
C TRP A 28 -14.78 -16.86 5.01
N PRO A 29 -15.45 -16.26 6.01
CA PRO A 29 -16.26 -17.01 6.98
C PRO A 29 -17.61 -17.51 6.42
N THR A 30 -18.12 -16.85 5.38
CA THR A 30 -19.40 -17.17 4.75
C THR A 30 -19.17 -18.00 3.51
N GLY A 31 -19.83 -19.17 3.39
CA GLY A 31 -19.79 -20.04 2.20
C GLY A 31 -20.34 -19.42 0.90
N ALA A 32 -20.57 -18.10 0.89
CA ALA A 32 -20.79 -17.34 -0.33
C ALA A 32 -19.50 -17.29 -1.15
N LYS A 33 -19.52 -17.89 -2.34
CA LYS A 33 -18.44 -17.74 -3.34
C LYS A 33 -18.44 -16.28 -3.82
N LEU A 34 -17.79 -15.41 -3.07
CA LEU A 34 -17.51 -14.06 -3.53
C LEU A 34 -16.50 -14.11 -4.68
N PRO A 35 -16.61 -13.21 -5.67
CA PRO A 35 -15.62 -13.11 -6.74
C PRO A 35 -14.24 -12.88 -6.14
N GLN A 36 -13.21 -13.45 -6.77
CA GLN A 36 -11.83 -13.22 -6.37
C GLN A 36 -11.55 -11.72 -6.42
N PHE A 37 -11.08 -11.17 -5.29
CA PHE A 37 -10.66 -9.78 -5.21
C PHE A 37 -9.20 -9.67 -5.65
N GLU A 38 -8.94 -8.83 -6.65
CA GLU A 38 -7.60 -8.41 -7.00
C GLU A 38 -7.45 -6.90 -6.75
N TYR A 39 -6.39 -6.55 -6.03
CA TYR A 39 -6.03 -5.18 -5.79
C TYR A 39 -5.49 -4.52 -7.06
N SER A 40 -6.24 -3.49 -7.47
CA SER A 40 -6.05 -2.61 -8.63
C SER A 40 -4.68 -2.04 -8.93
N ASN A 41 -4.01 -1.64 -7.86
CA ASN A 41 -3.07 -0.52 -7.87
C ASN A 41 -1.72 -0.99 -7.33
N VAL A 42 -0.68 -0.24 -7.62
CA VAL A 42 0.58 -0.32 -6.89
C VAL A 42 0.64 0.84 -5.91
N LEU A 43 0.93 0.53 -4.66
CA LEU A 43 1.22 1.53 -3.64
C LEU A 43 2.69 1.93 -3.75
N VAL A 44 2.95 3.22 -3.88
CA VAL A 44 4.29 3.79 -4.00
C VAL A 44 4.60 4.55 -2.73
N PHE A 45 5.47 4.00 -1.89
CA PHE A 45 5.93 4.65 -0.66
C PHE A 45 7.20 5.43 -0.93
N PHE A 46 7.25 6.70 -0.55
CA PHE A 46 8.46 7.52 -0.68
C PHE A 46 8.46 8.73 0.28
N ASP A 47 9.66 9.23 0.59
CA ASP A 47 9.83 10.48 1.33
C ASP A 47 9.95 11.66 0.36
N ALA A 48 8.96 12.56 0.36
CA ALA A 48 8.96 13.73 -0.51
C ALA A 48 9.98 14.81 -0.13
N ARG A 49 10.72 14.64 0.97
CA ARG A 49 11.87 15.48 1.35
C ARG A 49 13.17 15.06 0.63
N ASP A 50 13.23 13.82 0.15
CA ASP A 50 14.39 13.28 -0.55
C ASP A 50 14.23 13.49 -2.06
N ALA A 51 15.02 14.41 -2.61
CA ALA A 51 14.96 14.74 -4.03
C ALA A 51 15.25 13.54 -4.95
N LYS A 52 16.08 12.57 -4.52
CA LYS A 52 16.38 11.36 -5.31
C LYS A 52 15.18 10.43 -5.38
N GLN A 53 14.43 10.31 -4.28
CA GLN A 53 13.18 9.54 -4.26
C GLN A 53 12.09 10.22 -5.10
N VAL A 54 12.00 11.54 -5.00
CA VAL A 54 11.07 12.31 -5.83
C VAL A 54 11.38 12.12 -7.32
N GLU A 55 12.66 12.12 -7.70
CA GLU A 55 13.10 11.87 -9.08
C GLU A 55 12.83 10.43 -9.52
N PHE A 56 13.11 9.44 -8.65
CA PHE A 56 12.76 8.04 -8.90
C PHE A 56 11.26 7.89 -9.19
N VAL A 57 10.40 8.47 -8.35
CA VAL A 57 8.94 8.38 -8.48
C VAL A 57 8.43 9.13 -9.71
N ALA A 58 9.06 10.25 -10.10
CA ALA A 58 8.69 11.00 -11.30
C ALA A 58 8.94 10.22 -12.60
N ASN A 59 9.96 9.35 -12.61
CA ASN A 59 10.31 8.52 -13.76
C ASN A 59 9.79 7.07 -13.63
N LEU A 60 8.99 6.77 -12.61
CA LEU A 60 8.47 5.43 -12.38
C LEU A 60 7.33 5.12 -13.35
N GLU A 61 7.54 4.09 -14.18
CA GLU A 61 6.51 3.52 -15.03
C GLU A 61 6.04 2.17 -14.49
N HIS A 62 4.73 1.94 -14.56
CA HIS A 62 4.14 0.67 -14.15
C HIS A 62 2.88 0.35 -14.95
N ALA A 63 2.62 -0.93 -15.20
CA ALA A 63 1.44 -1.36 -15.98
C ALA A 63 0.10 -1.13 -15.24
N LYS A 64 0.13 -1.17 -13.90
CA LYS A 64 -1.02 -0.89 -13.02
C LYS A 64 -1.01 0.58 -12.55
N PRO A 65 -2.18 1.20 -12.30
CA PRO A 65 -2.26 2.53 -11.73
C PRO A 65 -1.48 2.68 -10.41
N LEU A 66 -0.78 3.79 -10.26
CA LEU A 66 0.01 4.10 -9.08
C LEU A 66 -0.80 4.89 -8.04
N ARG A 67 -0.64 4.54 -6.76
CA ARG A 67 -1.14 5.29 -5.61
C ARG A 67 0.03 5.71 -4.74
N TYR A 68 0.25 7.01 -4.68
CA TYR A 68 1.38 7.61 -3.98
C TYR A 68 1.08 7.80 -2.50
N ILE A 69 1.95 7.25 -1.65
CA ILE A 69 1.87 7.28 -0.20
C ILE A 69 3.15 7.92 0.31
N LEU A 70 3.02 9.09 0.90
CA LEU A 70 4.16 9.81 1.46
C LEU A 70 4.45 9.30 2.87
N THR A 71 5.72 9.02 3.14
CA THR A 71 6.24 8.74 4.49
C THR A 71 6.84 9.97 5.16
N GLY A 72 7.11 11.01 4.37
CA GLY A 72 7.67 12.29 4.82
C GLY A 72 7.41 13.41 3.81
N GLY A 73 7.49 14.67 4.28
CA GLY A 73 7.30 15.87 3.47
C GLY A 73 5.87 16.40 3.43
N SER A 74 5.60 17.37 2.55
CA SER A 74 4.31 18.07 2.47
C SER A 74 3.40 17.44 1.40
N PRO A 75 2.21 16.91 1.76
CA PRO A 75 1.25 16.38 0.80
C PRO A 75 0.85 17.40 -0.27
N ASN A 76 0.69 18.67 0.12
CA ASN A 76 0.27 19.73 -0.79
C ASN A 76 1.35 20.07 -1.82
N GLN A 77 2.62 20.06 -1.42
CA GLN A 77 3.73 20.31 -2.34
C GLN A 77 3.91 19.13 -3.30
N ALA A 78 3.86 17.89 -2.80
CA ALA A 78 3.91 16.70 -3.63
C ALA A 78 2.73 16.63 -4.61
N ALA A 79 1.50 16.89 -4.15
CA ALA A 79 0.32 16.88 -5.01
C ALA A 79 0.42 17.92 -6.14
N LYS A 80 0.98 19.10 -5.87
CA LYS A 80 1.28 20.11 -6.91
C LYS A 80 2.31 19.62 -7.92
N ARG A 81 3.36 18.92 -7.49
CA ARG A 81 4.43 18.41 -8.37
C ARG A 81 3.93 17.28 -9.28
N PHE A 82 3.18 16.33 -8.74
CA PHE A 82 2.77 15.13 -9.47
C PHE A 82 1.35 15.21 -10.07
N ASN A 83 0.62 16.30 -9.81
CA ASN A 83 -0.77 16.53 -10.24
C ASN A 83 -1.70 15.32 -10.01
N THR A 84 -1.57 14.67 -8.86
CA THR A 84 -2.26 13.42 -8.52
C THR A 84 -2.58 13.35 -7.04
N ARG A 85 -3.50 12.46 -6.68
CA ARG A 85 -3.91 12.25 -5.30
C ARG A 85 -2.76 11.65 -4.49
N MET A 86 -2.41 12.34 -3.41
CA MET A 86 -1.43 11.89 -2.43
C MET A 86 -2.12 11.35 -1.18
N TYR A 87 -1.62 10.23 -0.68
CA TYR A 87 -1.93 9.69 0.64
C TYR A 87 -0.72 9.87 1.56
N PHE A 88 -0.91 9.72 2.86
CA PHE A 88 0.15 9.94 3.84
C PHE A 88 0.13 8.87 4.92
N ASP A 89 1.28 8.25 5.19
CA ASP A 89 1.46 7.28 6.28
C ASP A 89 2.16 7.92 7.48
N GLN A 90 1.51 8.93 8.07
CA GLN A 90 2.12 9.88 9.02
C GLN A 90 2.63 9.24 10.31
N GLN A 91 2.12 8.06 10.62
CA GLN A 91 2.43 7.29 11.82
C GLN A 91 3.11 5.95 11.49
N GLY A 92 3.54 5.75 10.23
CA GLY A 92 4.18 4.52 9.77
C GLY A 92 3.32 3.26 9.87
N THR A 93 2.02 3.40 10.15
CA THR A 93 1.16 2.25 10.46
C THR A 93 1.03 1.30 9.27
N LEU A 94 1.00 1.84 8.05
CA LEU A 94 0.89 1.02 6.86
C LEU A 94 2.25 0.40 6.50
N SER A 95 3.33 1.19 6.54
CA SER A 95 4.70 0.71 6.32
C SER A 95 5.10 -0.39 7.29
N ASP A 96 4.78 -0.25 8.59
CA ASP A 96 5.05 -1.26 9.62
C ASP A 96 4.30 -2.58 9.34
N ARG A 97 3.02 -2.49 8.99
CA ARG A 97 2.18 -3.68 8.70
C ARG A 97 2.59 -4.38 7.40
N LEU A 98 3.14 -3.64 6.45
CA LEU A 98 3.68 -4.17 5.20
C LEU A 98 5.16 -4.59 5.34
N HIS A 99 5.75 -4.41 6.53
CA HIS A 99 7.15 -4.71 6.81
C HIS A 99 8.15 -3.98 5.90
N ILE A 100 7.81 -2.78 5.44
CA ILE A 100 8.72 -1.92 4.67
C ILE A 100 9.87 -1.48 5.58
N GLN A 101 11.10 -1.78 5.18
CA GLN A 101 12.35 -1.43 5.85
C GLN A 101 12.97 -0.16 5.26
N ALA A 102 12.80 0.08 3.95
CA ALA A 102 13.37 1.22 3.27
C ALA A 102 12.46 1.76 2.16
N VAL A 103 12.48 3.09 1.98
CA VAL A 103 11.80 3.81 0.90
C VAL A 103 12.83 4.41 -0.08
N PRO A 104 12.50 4.50 -1.38
CA PRO A 104 11.18 4.26 -1.97
C PRO A 104 10.89 2.76 -2.16
N SER A 105 9.61 2.41 -2.09
CA SER A 105 9.16 1.03 -2.22
C SER A 105 7.84 0.92 -2.98
N LEU A 106 7.68 -0.18 -3.71
CA LEU A 106 6.46 -0.56 -4.39
C LEU A 106 5.80 -1.73 -3.66
N VAL A 107 4.50 -1.61 -3.43
CA VAL A 107 3.69 -2.67 -2.83
C VAL A 107 2.49 -2.99 -3.71
N GLU A 108 2.38 -4.24 -4.12
CA GLU A 108 1.26 -4.72 -4.93
C GLU A 108 0.89 -6.17 -4.58
N GLN A 109 -0.31 -6.58 -4.99
CA GLN A 109 -0.74 -7.96 -4.77
C GLN A 109 0.04 -8.91 -5.69
N SER A 110 0.57 -9.98 -5.11
CA SER A 110 1.12 -11.14 -5.80
C SER A 110 0.41 -12.40 -5.29
N GLY A 111 -0.49 -12.96 -6.11
CA GLY A 111 -1.34 -14.07 -5.69
C GLY A 111 -2.20 -13.70 -4.49
N HIS A 112 -1.99 -14.37 -3.35
CA HIS A 112 -2.72 -14.10 -2.11
C HIS A 112 -1.91 -13.30 -1.07
N ALA A 113 -0.82 -12.66 -1.47
CA ALA A 113 0.05 -11.91 -0.58
C ALA A 113 0.37 -10.52 -1.15
N TRP A 114 0.87 -9.65 -0.28
CA TRP A 114 1.57 -8.45 -0.71
C TRP A 114 2.99 -8.81 -1.13
N ARG A 115 3.43 -8.28 -2.27
CA ARG A 115 4.84 -8.20 -2.66
C ARG A 115 5.33 -6.80 -2.36
N VAL A 116 6.43 -6.69 -1.62
CA VAL A 116 7.14 -5.44 -1.36
C VAL A 116 8.45 -5.47 -2.14
N GLN A 117 8.74 -4.41 -2.88
CA GLN A 117 10.01 -4.19 -3.55
C GLN A 117 10.58 -2.85 -3.09
N GLU A 118 11.81 -2.86 -2.59
CA GLU A 118 12.52 -1.68 -2.10
C GLU A 118 13.64 -1.32 -3.07
N PHE A 119 13.91 -0.02 -3.21
CA PHE A 119 14.84 0.49 -4.20
C PHE A 119 15.93 1.32 -3.53
N ASP A 120 17.19 1.04 -3.88
CA ASP A 120 18.28 1.93 -3.55
C ASP A 120 18.39 3.02 -4.60
N VAL A 121 18.08 4.26 -4.21
CA VAL A 121 18.11 5.44 -5.08
C VAL A 121 19.33 6.33 -4.86
N GLN A 122 20.32 5.91 -4.05
CA GLN A 122 21.48 6.74 -3.72
C GLN A 122 22.31 7.13 -4.96
N HIS A 123 22.28 6.29 -5.99
CA HIS A 123 22.97 6.50 -7.26
C HIS A 123 22.26 7.49 -8.21
N ILE A 124 21.00 7.87 -7.93
CA ILE A 124 20.25 8.79 -8.79
C ILE A 124 20.86 10.19 -8.70
N VAL A 125 21.15 10.75 -9.89
CA VAL A 125 21.60 12.13 -10.06
C VAL A 125 20.36 12.97 -10.32
N VAL A 126 20.04 13.88 -9.40
CA VAL A 126 18.96 14.86 -9.58
C VAL A 126 19.51 15.94 -10.51
N GLY A 127 18.96 16.06 -11.71
CA GLY A 127 19.30 17.16 -12.61
C GLY A 127 18.84 18.50 -12.02
N GLU A 128 19.66 19.55 -12.17
CA GLU A 128 19.15 20.91 -12.02
C GLU A 128 18.07 21.09 -13.10
N SER A 129 16.82 21.31 -12.70
CA SER A 129 15.81 21.78 -13.65
C SER A 129 16.29 23.13 -14.21
N PRO A 130 16.26 23.34 -15.54
CA PRO A 130 16.58 24.64 -16.13
C PRO A 130 15.59 25.74 -15.70
#